data_AF-A0A0R0FMG1-F1
#
_entry.id   AF-A0A0R0FMG1-F1
#
_cell.length_a   1.000
_cell.length_b   1.000
_cell.length_c   1.000
_cell.angle_alpha   90.00
_cell.angle_beta   90.00
_cell.angle_gamma   90.00
#
_symmetry.space_group_name_H-M   'P 1'
#
loop_
_entity.id
_entity.type
_entity.pdbx_description
1 polymer ?
#
loop_
_entity_poly.entity_id
_entity_poly.type
_entity_poly.pdbx_seq_one_letter_code
_entity_poly.pdbx_strand_id
1 'polypeptide(L)'
;MAAVIFGGVATLNLASAATIKVLRFASEKKREKVALPCWVCRGKGFYICKLCNGNATISWSPMFDPIAVNPCVCPTCEGNRVQRCLNCLGKGYD
;
A
#
# COMPACT_ATOMS: atom_id res chain seq x y z
N MET A 1 -26.24 18.24 30.89
CA MET A 1 -26.77 18.00 29.52
C MET A 1 -25.64 17.82 28.50
N ALA A 2 -24.75 18.81 28.30
CA ALA A 2 -23.69 18.73 27.29
C ALA A 2 -22.78 17.50 27.42
N ALA A 3 -22.32 17.16 28.63
CA ALA A 3 -21.45 15.99 28.86
C ALA A 3 -22.12 14.66 28.50
N VAL A 4 -23.43 14.51 28.76
CA VAL A 4 -24.19 13.29 28.43
C VAL A 4 -24.38 13.18 26.92
N ILE A 5 -24.74 14.28 26.25
CA ILE A 5 -24.89 14.31 24.79
C ILE A 5 -23.55 14.02 24.11
N PHE A 6 -22.47 14.69 24.55
CA PHE A 6 -21.14 14.48 24.00
C PHE A 6 -20.63 13.06 24.23
N GLY A 7 -20.82 12.51 25.43
CA GLY A 7 -20.50 11.12 25.74
C GLY A 7 -21.26 10.13 24.87
N GLY A 8 -22.56 10.34 24.67
CA GLY A 8 -23.39 9.52 23.77
C GLY A 8 -22.94 9.58 22.31
N VAL A 9 -22.62 10.78 21.80
CA VAL A 9 -22.08 10.93 20.44
C VAL A 9 -20.71 10.25 20.31
N ALA A 10 -19.84 10.37 21.33
CA ALA A 10 -18.53 9.73 21.34
C ALA A 10 -18.63 8.19 21.35
N THR A 11 -19.52 7.60 22.16
CA THR A 11 -19.72 6.15 22.19
C THR A 11 -20.32 5.62 20.89
N LEU A 12 -21.29 6.31 20.30
CA LEU A 12 -21.85 5.97 18.98
C LEU A 12 -20.78 6.03 17.87
N ASN A 13 -19.91 7.05 17.88
CA ASN A 13 -18.81 7.18 16.92
C ASN A 13 -17.76 6.06 17.08
N LEU A 14 -17.42 5.68 18.31
CA LEU A 14 -16.51 4.57 18.57
C LEU A 14 -17.12 3.21 18.15
N ALA A 15 -18.37 2.97 18.51
CA ALA A 15 -19.08 1.73 18.16
C ALA A 15 -19.23 1.58 16.63
N SER A 16 -19.60 2.65 15.94
CA SER A 16 -19.70 2.66 14.47
C SER A 16 -18.32 2.48 13.81
N ALA A 17 -17.28 3.17 14.26
CA ALA A 17 -15.92 2.99 13.74
C ALA A 17 -15.41 1.54 13.91
N ALA A 18 -15.67 0.93 15.07
CA ALA A 18 -15.34 -0.48 15.31
C ALA A 18 -16.13 -1.41 14.38
N THR A 19 -17.44 -1.19 14.25
CA THR A 19 -18.31 -1.99 13.38
C THR A 19 -17.89 -1.91 11.91
N ILE A 20 -17.58 -0.71 11.42
CA ILE A 20 -17.10 -0.50 10.04
C ILE A 20 -15.77 -1.22 9.81
N LYS A 21 -14.84 -1.19 10.77
CA LYS A 21 -13.57 -1.94 10.65
C LYS A 21 -13.81 -3.44 10.56
N VAL A 22 -14.70 -3.99 11.39
CA VAL A 22 -15.06 -5.42 11.35
C VAL A 22 -15.72 -5.80 10.03
N LEU A 23 -16.69 -5.00 9.57
CA LEU A 23 -17.37 -5.24 8.28
C LEU A 23 -16.39 -5.18 7.11
N ARG A 24 -15.47 -4.20 7.09
CA ARG A 24 -14.41 -4.12 6.07
C ARG A 24 -13.48 -5.33 6.12
N PHE A 25 -13.05 -5.76 7.31
CA PHE A 25 -12.21 -6.94 7.44
C PHE A 25 -12.92 -8.21 6.93
N ALA A 26 -14.18 -8.40 7.29
CA ALA A 26 -14.99 -9.53 6.82
C ALA A 26 -15.22 -9.48 5.30
N SER A 27 -15.46 -8.29 4.73
CA SER A 27 -15.62 -8.13 3.28
C SER A 27 -14.32 -8.41 2.52
N GLU A 28 -13.18 -7.95 3.03
CA GLU A 28 -11.86 -8.23 2.44
C GLU A 28 -11.51 -9.72 2.52
N LYS A 29 -11.76 -10.38 3.66
CA LYS A 29 -11.60 -11.83 3.81
C LYS A 29 -12.49 -12.63 2.85
N LYS A 30 -13.71 -12.17 2.59
CA LYS A 30 -14.59 -12.81 1.62
C LYS A 30 -14.11 -12.57 0.19
N ARG A 31 -13.65 -11.35 -0.12
CA ARG A 31 -13.10 -10.99 -1.43
C ARG A 31 -11.83 -11.79 -1.74
N GLU A 32 -10.93 -11.96 -0.77
CA GLU A 32 -9.73 -12.81 -0.89
C GLU A 32 -10.05 -14.24 -1.37
N LYS A 33 -11.21 -14.80 -1.00
CA LYS A 33 -11.62 -16.15 -1.38
C LYS A 33 -12.30 -16.26 -2.75
N VAL A 34 -12.89 -15.17 -3.25
CA VAL A 34 -13.78 -15.19 -4.42
C VAL A 34 -13.21 -14.38 -5.59
N ALA A 35 -12.41 -13.36 -5.30
CA ALA A 35 -11.84 -12.48 -6.31
C ALA A 35 -10.82 -13.21 -7.18
N LEU A 36 -10.78 -12.81 -8.45
CA LEU A 36 -9.75 -13.27 -9.37
C LEU A 36 -8.39 -12.73 -8.92
N PRO A 37 -7.31 -13.52 -9.11
CA PRO A 37 -5.96 -13.02 -8.84
C PRO A 37 -5.71 -11.80 -9.74
N CYS A 38 -5.07 -10.78 -9.17
CA CYS A 38 -4.76 -9.56 -9.90
C CYS A 38 -3.90 -9.90 -11.11
N TRP A 39 -4.38 -9.57 -12.31
CA TRP A 39 -3.74 -9.98 -13.55
C TRP A 39 -2.31 -9.45 -13.65
N VAL A 40 -2.07 -8.24 -13.13
CA VAL A 40 -0.79 -7.54 -13.25
C VAL A 40 0.30 -8.15 -12.37
N CYS A 41 -0.01 -8.55 -11.14
CA CYS A 41 0.96 -9.20 -10.24
C CYS A 41 0.81 -10.71 -10.16
N ARG A 42 -0.17 -11.29 -10.88
CA ARG A 42 -0.50 -12.72 -10.91
C ARG A 42 -0.67 -13.29 -9.50
N GLY A 43 -1.43 -12.61 -8.63
CA GLY A 43 -1.64 -13.08 -7.25
C GLY A 43 -0.59 -12.66 -6.24
N LYS A 44 0.59 -12.17 -6.66
CA LYS A 44 1.74 -11.96 -5.74
C LYS A 44 1.62 -10.73 -4.84
N GLY A 45 0.80 -9.74 -5.22
CA GLY A 45 0.71 -8.44 -4.52
C GLY A 45 1.90 -7.50 -4.76
N PHE A 46 3.05 -8.00 -5.22
CA PHE A 46 4.25 -7.23 -5.48
C PHE A 46 4.83 -7.55 -6.86
N TYR A 47 5.60 -6.64 -7.41
CA TYR A 47 6.41 -6.87 -8.61
C TYR A 47 7.84 -6.35 -8.40
N ILE A 48 8.78 -6.78 -9.24
CA ILE A 48 10.15 -6.26 -9.23
C ILE A 48 10.14 -4.73 -9.42
N CYS A 49 10.91 -4.00 -8.61
CA CYS A 49 10.94 -2.54 -8.66
C CYS A 49 11.21 -2.07 -10.09
N LYS A 50 10.23 -1.42 -10.72
CA LYS A 50 10.33 -1.01 -12.13
C LYS A 50 11.42 0.04 -12.36
N LEU A 51 11.75 0.83 -11.32
CA LEU A 51 12.74 1.88 -11.41
C LEU A 51 14.18 1.35 -11.38
N CYS A 52 14.52 0.49 -10.42
CA CYS A 52 15.87 -0.08 -10.31
C CYS A 52 16.02 -1.46 -10.98
N ASN A 53 14.94 -1.99 -11.58
CA ASN A 53 14.86 -3.35 -12.13
C ASN A 53 15.40 -4.44 -11.19
N GLY A 54 15.19 -4.26 -9.87
CA GLY A 54 15.67 -5.18 -8.83
C GLY A 54 17.11 -4.96 -8.34
N ASN A 55 17.84 -3.96 -8.85
CA ASN A 55 19.23 -3.68 -8.47
C ASN A 55 19.39 -3.04 -7.07
N ALA A 56 18.28 -2.65 -6.41
CA ALA A 56 18.22 -1.89 -5.16
C ALA A 56 18.79 -0.45 -5.24
N THR A 57 19.72 -0.17 -6.14
CA THR A 57 20.30 1.15 -6.39
C THR A 57 19.99 1.66 -7.79
N ILE A 58 20.00 2.98 -7.95
CA ILE A 58 19.92 3.68 -9.23
C ILE A 58 21.11 4.64 -9.36
N SER A 59 21.63 4.76 -10.57
CA SER A 59 22.55 5.83 -10.92
C SER A 59 21.73 7.09 -11.13
N TRP A 60 21.86 8.06 -10.23
CA TRP A 60 21.05 9.28 -10.26
C TRP A 60 21.90 10.51 -9.99
N SER A 61 21.48 11.63 -10.57
CA SER A 61 22.03 12.95 -10.33
C SER A 61 20.91 13.97 -10.17
N PRO A 62 21.04 14.94 -9.23
CA PRO A 62 20.10 16.04 -9.11
C PRO A 62 20.22 17.04 -10.26
N MET A 63 21.38 17.07 -10.93
CA MET A 63 21.66 17.95 -12.07
C MET A 63 21.24 17.30 -13.39
N PHE A 64 20.76 18.12 -14.32
CA PHE A 64 20.44 17.72 -15.68
C PHE A 64 21.71 17.36 -16.48
N ASP A 65 22.82 18.05 -16.20
CA ASP A 65 24.17 17.82 -16.70
C ASP A 65 25.08 17.28 -15.57
N PRO A 66 25.04 15.96 -15.29
CA PRO A 66 25.75 15.42 -14.14
C PRO A 66 27.27 15.53 -14.29
N ILE A 67 27.88 16.39 -13.48
CA ILE A 67 29.32 16.36 -13.21
C ILE A 67 29.70 15.05 -12.49
N ALA A 68 28.79 14.53 -11.67
CA ALA A 68 28.92 13.24 -10.98
C ALA A 68 27.60 12.46 -11.00
N VAL A 69 27.70 11.16 -11.23
CA VAL A 69 26.59 10.20 -11.10
C VAL A 69 26.96 9.24 -9.99
N ASN A 70 26.22 9.29 -8.88
CA ASN A 70 26.48 8.42 -7.73
C ASN A 70 25.39 7.33 -7.66
N PRO A 71 25.73 6.10 -7.27
CA PRO A 71 24.73 5.09 -6.97
C PRO A 71 23.99 5.49 -5.70
N CYS A 72 22.68 5.74 -5.82
CA CYS A 72 21.80 6.03 -4.71
C CYS A 72 20.87 4.84 -4.45
N VAL A 73 20.40 4.67 -3.21
CA VAL A 73 19.33 3.73 -2.90
C VAL A 73 18.09 4.10 -3.73
N CYS A 74 17.46 3.12 -4.36
CA CYS A 74 16.29 3.36 -5.20
C CYS A 74 15.15 3.96 -4.35
N PRO A 75 14.65 5.17 -4.66
CA PRO A 75 13.65 5.84 -3.84
C PRO A 75 12.28 5.15 -3.88
N THR A 76 12.00 4.32 -4.89
CA THR A 76 10.68 3.69 -5.02
C THR A 76 10.57 2.35 -4.28
N CYS A 77 11.67 1.61 -4.12
CA CYS A 77 11.66 0.38 -3.32
C CYS A 77 12.44 0.51 -2.01
N GLU A 78 13.08 1.65 -1.75
CA GLU A 78 13.95 1.89 -0.59
C GLU A 78 14.99 0.76 -0.42
N GLY A 79 15.52 0.24 -1.53
CA GLY A 79 16.46 -0.88 -1.54
C GLY A 79 15.84 -2.29 -1.44
N ASN A 80 14.53 -2.45 -1.23
CA ASN A 80 13.87 -3.76 -1.09
C ASN A 80 13.75 -4.58 -2.38
N ARG A 81 14.15 -4.04 -3.54
CA ARG A 81 14.11 -4.66 -4.89
C ARG A 81 12.72 -4.98 -5.44
N VAL A 82 11.67 -4.86 -4.63
CA VAL A 82 10.27 -5.04 -5.02
C VAL A 82 9.45 -3.78 -4.74
N GLN A 83 8.38 -3.60 -5.50
CA GLN A 83 7.37 -2.57 -5.28
C GLN A 83 5.99 -3.22 -5.10
N ARG A 84 5.15 -2.61 -4.27
CA ARG A 84 3.75 -3.01 -4.11
C ARG A 84 3.03 -2.86 -5.45
N CYS A 85 2.24 -3.85 -5.85
CA CYS A 85 1.43 -3.75 -7.05
C CYS A 85 0.40 -2.65 -6.86
N LEU A 86 0.48 -1.60 -7.69
CA LEU A 86 -0.41 -0.45 -7.61
C LEU A 86 -1.85 -0.75 -8.07
N ASN A 87 -2.08 -1.84 -8.80
CA ASN A 87 -3.43 -2.24 -9.23
C ASN A 87 -4.23 -2.89 -8.09
N CYS A 88 -3.65 -3.89 -7.43
CA CYS A 88 -4.32 -4.55 -6.30
C CYS A 88 -3.93 -3.97 -4.93
N LEU A 89 -3.13 -2.91 -4.89
CA LEU A 89 -2.53 -2.36 -3.66
C LEU A 89 -2.00 -3.47 -2.76
N GLY A 90 -1.16 -4.38 -3.26
CA GLY A 90 -0.57 -5.45 -2.43
C GLY A 90 -1.51 -6.55 -1.95
N LYS A 91 -2.81 -6.52 -2.28
CA LYS A 91 -3.76 -7.56 -1.87
C LYS A 91 -3.58 -8.88 -2.64
N GLY A 92 -3.10 -8.81 -3.88
CA GLY A 92 -2.92 -9.97 -4.77
C GLY A 92 -4.17 -10.32 -5.59
N TYR A 93 -5.32 -9.72 -5.31
CA TYR A 93 -6.57 -9.94 -6.04
C TYR A 93 -7.23 -8.61 -6.43
N ASP A 94 -8.08 -8.65 -7.44
CA ASP A 94 -8.82 -7.49 -7.96
C ASP A 94 -10.21 -7.31 -7.33
#